data_AF-A0A2D8RWJ8-F1
#
_entry.id   AF-A0A2D8RWJ8-F1
#
_cell.length_a   1.000
_cell.length_b   1.000
_cell.length_c   1.000
_cell.angle_alpha   90.00
_cell.angle_beta   90.00
_cell.angle_gamma   90.00
#
_symmetry.space_group_name_H-M   'P 1'
#
loop_
_entity.id
_entity.type
_entity.pdbx_description
1 polymer ?
#
loop_
_entity_poly.entity_id
_entity_poly.type
_entity_poly.pdbx_seq_one_letter_code
_entity_poly.pdbx_strand_id
1 'polypeptide(L)'
;MNRMLVTGLFAIFLALGSAPAFAQDEVNWQALPTDKAALQELDTRQMRALRNSVRHCDDVWRTDHSGTSCVFLDLDRVMRQSDDPALKAYHFALPRGMRYDEARNQGAAIERVKKLRADALD
;
A
#
# COMPACT_ATOMS: atom_id res chain seq x y z
N MET A 1 37.60 55.09 -13.93
CA MET A 1 38.64 54.36 -13.17
C MET A 1 38.00 53.74 -11.94
N ASN A 2 38.18 52.42 -11.80
CA ASN A 2 38.15 51.57 -10.58
C ASN A 2 36.90 51.60 -9.68
N ARG A 3 36.11 50.52 -9.69
CA ARG A 3 36.24 49.28 -8.88
C ARG A 3 35.96 49.52 -7.39
N MET A 4 34.87 48.93 -6.89
CA MET A 4 34.91 48.11 -5.67
C MET A 4 33.65 47.24 -5.61
N LEU A 5 33.88 45.95 -5.85
CA LEU A 5 32.97 44.85 -5.55
C LEU A 5 32.80 44.78 -4.02
N VAL A 6 31.56 44.74 -3.54
CA VAL A 6 31.27 44.27 -2.18
C VAL A 6 30.49 42.98 -2.29
N THR A 7 31.21 41.92 -2.01
CA THR A 7 30.80 40.52 -1.86
C THR A 7 30.28 40.29 -0.44
N GLY A 8 29.24 39.46 -0.29
CA GLY A 8 28.75 38.90 0.99
C GLY A 8 27.41 39.51 1.42
N LEU A 9 26.37 38.76 1.78
CA LEU A 9 26.34 37.54 2.59
C LEU A 9 25.08 36.70 2.29
N PHE A 10 25.25 35.40 2.46
CA PHE A 10 24.24 34.33 2.50
C PHE A 10 23.08 34.62 3.47
N ALA A 11 21.85 34.30 3.06
CA ALA A 11 20.79 33.85 3.96
C ALA A 11 19.80 32.96 3.19
N ILE A 12 20.17 31.68 3.06
CA ILE A 12 19.28 30.60 2.65
C ILE A 12 18.24 30.42 3.77
N PHE A 13 17.03 30.93 3.59
CA PHE A 13 15.86 30.51 4.36
C PHE A 13 15.15 29.37 3.61
N LEU A 14 15.81 28.21 3.54
CA LEU A 14 15.12 26.94 3.23
C LEU A 14 14.72 26.29 4.56
N ALA A 15 13.76 26.92 5.24
CA ALA A 15 12.98 26.25 6.27
C ALA A 15 11.75 25.58 5.62
N LEU A 16 11.98 24.74 4.60
CA LEU A 16 10.99 23.73 4.22
C LEU A 16 11.20 22.55 5.15
N GLY A 17 10.66 22.67 6.36
CA GLY A 17 10.27 21.50 7.12
C GLY A 17 9.17 20.81 6.34
N SER A 18 9.54 19.96 5.37
CA SER A 18 8.63 18.96 4.82
C SER A 18 8.27 18.06 5.98
N ALA A 19 7.14 18.34 6.63
CA ALA A 19 6.48 17.35 7.45
C ALA A 19 6.44 16.07 6.61
N PRO A 20 6.84 14.90 7.14
CA PRO A 20 6.64 13.66 6.42
C PRO A 20 5.13 13.55 6.21
N ALA A 21 4.69 13.84 4.98
CA ALA A 21 3.37 13.41 4.56
C ALA A 21 3.45 11.90 4.65
N PHE A 22 2.87 11.33 5.71
CA PHE A 22 2.54 9.93 5.74
C PHE A 22 1.58 9.75 4.57
N ALA A 23 2.12 9.40 3.40
CA ALA A 23 1.34 8.99 2.27
C ALA A 23 0.61 7.73 2.73
N GLN A 24 -0.58 7.91 3.29
CA GLN A 24 -1.54 6.82 3.36
C GLN A 24 -1.72 6.37 1.91
N ASP A 25 -1.53 5.07 1.66
CA ASP A 25 -1.67 4.53 0.32
C ASP A 25 -3.10 4.83 -0.17
N GLU A 26 -3.21 5.86 -1.01
CA GLU A 26 -4.49 6.31 -1.53
C GLU A 26 -5.05 5.21 -2.44
N VAL A 27 -6.30 4.83 -2.17
CA VAL A 27 -6.96 3.78 -2.93
C VAL A 27 -7.46 4.37 -4.23
N ASN A 28 -6.91 3.91 -5.36
CA ASN A 28 -7.45 4.24 -6.67
C ASN A 28 -8.76 3.45 -6.90
N TRP A 29 -9.88 4.00 -6.43
CA TRP A 29 -11.21 3.38 -6.55
C TRP A 29 -11.66 3.15 -7.99
N GLN A 30 -11.15 3.96 -8.94
CA GLN A 30 -11.45 3.83 -10.37
C GLN A 30 -10.76 2.59 -11.00
N ALA A 31 -9.61 2.18 -10.46
CA ALA A 31 -8.90 0.98 -10.92
C ALA A 31 -9.57 -0.33 -10.47
N LEU A 32 -10.49 -0.28 -9.51
CA LEU A 32 -11.20 -1.47 -9.04
C LEU A 32 -12.31 -1.87 -10.03
N PRO A 33 -12.40 -3.16 -10.39
CA PRO A 33 -13.50 -3.66 -11.20
C PRO A 33 -14.82 -3.66 -10.40
N THR A 34 -15.93 -3.53 -11.12
CA THR A 34 -17.29 -3.68 -10.55
C THR A 34 -17.73 -5.14 -10.48
N ASP A 35 -17.17 -5.98 -11.34
CA ASP A 35 -17.52 -7.39 -11.45
C ASP A 35 -16.99 -8.20 -10.27
N LYS A 36 -17.84 -9.11 -9.76
CA LYS A 36 -17.53 -9.93 -8.60
C LYS A 36 -16.42 -10.94 -8.90
N ALA A 37 -16.43 -11.55 -10.09
CA ALA A 37 -15.42 -12.54 -10.45
C ALA A 37 -14.03 -11.89 -10.62
N ALA A 38 -13.98 -10.70 -11.21
CA ALA A 38 -12.75 -9.91 -11.27
C ALA A 38 -12.21 -9.55 -9.86
N LEU A 39 -13.09 -9.18 -8.92
CA LEU A 39 -12.68 -8.96 -7.53
C LEU A 39 -12.21 -10.25 -6.83
N GLN A 40 -12.80 -11.41 -7.15
CA GLN A 40 -12.34 -12.72 -6.64
C GLN A 40 -10.92 -13.06 -7.14
N GLU A 41 -10.61 -12.73 -8.38
CA GLU A 41 -9.27 -12.94 -8.93
C GLU A 41 -8.25 -12.03 -8.24
N LEU A 42 -8.60 -10.75 -8.01
CA LEU A 42 -7.74 -9.83 -7.26
C LEU A 42 -7.52 -10.31 -5.81
N ASP A 43 -8.57 -10.80 -5.13
CA ASP A 43 -8.46 -11.39 -3.80
C ASP A 43 -7.52 -12.59 -3.78
N THR A 44 -7.68 -13.51 -4.74
CA THR A 44 -6.84 -14.71 -4.87
C THR A 44 -5.37 -14.34 -5.08
N ARG A 45 -5.10 -13.34 -5.92
CA ARG A 45 -3.74 -12.83 -6.17
C ARG A 45 -3.15 -12.14 -4.94
N GLN A 46 -3.93 -11.34 -4.23
CA GLN A 46 -3.49 -10.70 -2.99
C GLN A 46 -3.20 -11.74 -1.90
N MET A 47 -4.05 -12.76 -1.76
CA MET A 47 -3.87 -13.86 -0.81
C MET A 47 -2.63 -14.70 -1.12
N ARG A 48 -2.35 -14.94 -2.42
CA ARG A 48 -1.12 -15.60 -2.84
C ARG A 48 0.13 -14.80 -2.47
N ALA A 49 0.08 -13.47 -2.63
CA ALA A 49 1.17 -12.61 -2.21
C ALA A 49 1.36 -12.63 -0.69
N LEU A 50 0.27 -12.58 0.10
CA LEU A 50 0.33 -12.70 1.56
C LEU A 50 1.03 -13.99 2.00
N ARG A 51 0.62 -15.14 1.45
CA ARG A 51 1.25 -16.45 1.71
C ARG A 51 2.73 -16.49 1.35
N ASN A 52 3.12 -15.77 0.30
CA ASN A 52 4.52 -15.67 -0.10
C ASN A 52 5.33 -14.81 0.88
N SER A 53 4.76 -13.71 1.36
CA SER A 53 5.38 -12.88 2.39
C SER A 53 5.54 -13.62 3.72
N VAL A 54 4.54 -14.41 4.12
CA VAL A 54 4.62 -15.28 5.30
C VAL A 54 5.77 -16.28 5.14
N ARG A 55 5.79 -17.04 4.05
CA ARG A 55 6.90 -17.98 3.78
C ARG A 55 8.26 -17.30 3.76
N HIS A 56 8.37 -16.13 3.12
CA HIS A 56 9.62 -15.39 3.06
C HIS A 56 10.10 -14.98 4.47
N CYS A 57 9.20 -14.49 5.32
CA CYS A 57 9.54 -14.11 6.69
C CYS A 57 9.86 -15.31 7.59
N ASP A 58 9.13 -16.41 7.43
CA ASP A 58 9.38 -17.67 8.12
C ASP A 58 10.77 -18.23 7.79
N ASP A 59 11.20 -18.13 6.52
CA ASP A 59 12.51 -18.60 6.09
C ASP A 59 13.68 -17.81 6.73
N VAL A 60 13.48 -16.53 7.08
CA VAL A 60 14.53 -15.67 7.64
C VAL A 60 14.87 -16.04 9.09
N TRP A 61 13.90 -16.53 9.87
CA TRP A 61 14.10 -16.83 11.31
C TRP A 61 13.59 -18.20 11.76
N ARG A 62 13.11 -19.05 10.83
CA ARG A 62 12.57 -20.40 11.09
C ARG A 62 11.49 -20.44 12.18
N THR A 63 10.67 -19.40 12.24
CA THR A 63 9.59 -19.21 13.22
C THR A 63 8.33 -18.79 12.48
N ASP A 64 7.14 -19.04 13.03
CA ASP A 64 5.88 -18.55 12.48
C ASP A 64 5.81 -17.02 12.60
N HIS A 65 5.79 -16.33 11.46
CA HIS A 65 5.72 -14.88 11.35
C HIS A 65 4.37 -14.39 10.84
N SER A 66 3.33 -15.23 10.82
CA SER A 66 1.97 -14.81 10.51
C SER A 66 1.56 -13.64 11.41
N GLY A 67 1.02 -12.58 10.81
CA GLY A 67 0.60 -11.38 11.57
C GLY A 67 1.74 -10.53 12.15
N THR A 68 3.01 -10.73 11.74
CA THR A 68 4.13 -9.93 12.22
C THR A 68 4.44 -8.72 11.33
N SER A 69 5.27 -7.80 11.85
CA SER A 69 5.73 -6.63 11.10
C SER A 69 6.48 -6.99 9.81
N CYS A 70 7.22 -8.11 9.80
CA CYS A 70 7.91 -8.58 8.60
C CYS A 70 6.90 -8.81 7.47
N VAL A 71 5.83 -9.56 7.73
CA VAL A 71 4.81 -9.90 6.73
C VAL A 71 4.06 -8.66 6.26
N PHE A 72 3.71 -7.75 7.17
CA PHE A 72 3.01 -6.52 6.81
C PHE A 72 3.84 -5.62 5.91
N LEU A 73 5.11 -5.40 6.28
CA LEU A 73 6.02 -4.53 5.52
C LEU A 73 6.38 -5.16 4.18
N ASP A 74 6.61 -6.47 4.14
CA ASP A 74 6.93 -7.17 2.90
C ASP A 74 5.75 -7.16 1.92
N LEU A 75 4.54 -7.52 2.39
CA LEU A 75 3.36 -7.53 1.54
C LEU A 75 3.03 -6.14 1.01
N ASP A 76 3.06 -5.12 1.86
CA ASP A 76 2.81 -3.74 1.42
C ASP A 76 3.85 -3.27 0.41
N ARG A 77 5.13 -3.62 0.60
CA ARG A 77 6.20 -3.33 -0.35
C ARG A 77 5.91 -4.00 -1.71
N VAL A 78 5.57 -5.29 -1.71
CA VAL A 78 5.21 -6.04 -2.93
C VAL A 78 4.03 -5.37 -3.65
N MET A 79 3.00 -4.96 -2.91
CA MET A 79 1.82 -4.34 -3.49
C MET A 79 2.10 -2.95 -4.06
N ARG A 80 2.93 -2.13 -3.40
CA ARG A 80 3.37 -0.83 -3.94
C ARG A 80 4.19 -0.99 -5.23
N GLN A 81 5.00 -2.03 -5.32
CA GLN A 81 5.83 -2.37 -6.47
C GLN A 81 5.06 -3.07 -7.60
N SER A 82 3.82 -3.49 -7.38
CA SER A 82 2.98 -4.09 -8.41
C SER A 82 2.66 -3.09 -9.52
N ASP A 83 2.85 -3.51 -10.77
CA ASP A 83 2.44 -2.78 -11.98
C ASP A 83 0.92 -2.87 -12.22
N ASP A 84 0.22 -3.77 -11.52
CA ASP A 84 -1.23 -3.88 -11.59
C ASP A 84 -1.90 -2.88 -10.63
N PRO A 85 -2.53 -1.81 -11.15
CA PRO A 85 -3.18 -0.81 -10.31
C PRO A 85 -4.44 -1.35 -9.62
N ALA A 86 -5.14 -2.32 -10.22
CA ALA A 86 -6.34 -2.91 -9.65
C ALA A 86 -5.98 -3.79 -8.44
N LEU A 87 -4.91 -4.59 -8.55
CA LEU A 87 -4.40 -5.38 -7.43
C LEU A 87 -3.92 -4.50 -6.27
N LYS A 88 -3.19 -3.43 -6.60
CA LYS A 88 -2.74 -2.44 -5.61
C LYS A 88 -3.92 -1.78 -4.89
N ALA A 89 -4.89 -1.29 -5.67
CA ALA A 89 -6.11 -0.70 -5.11
C ALA A 89 -6.89 -1.70 -4.26
N TYR A 90 -7.00 -2.96 -4.69
CA TYR A 90 -7.68 -4.01 -3.95
C TYR A 90 -7.03 -4.25 -2.58
N HIS A 91 -5.70 -4.39 -2.54
CA HIS A 91 -4.95 -4.57 -1.30
C HIS A 91 -5.18 -3.41 -0.32
N PHE A 92 -5.10 -2.17 -0.80
CA PHE A 92 -5.24 -1.00 0.06
C PHE A 92 -6.69 -0.67 0.43
N ALA A 93 -7.67 -1.09 -0.37
CA ALA A 93 -9.10 -1.02 -0.02
C ALA A 93 -9.48 -1.95 1.14
N LEU A 94 -8.76 -3.06 1.32
CA LEU A 94 -9.02 -3.98 2.43
C LEU A 94 -8.67 -3.34 3.77
N PRO A 95 -9.53 -3.50 4.81
CA PRO A 95 -9.18 -3.11 6.16
C PRO A 95 -8.02 -3.97 6.65
N ARG A 96 -7.16 -3.40 7.52
CA ARG A 96 -5.94 -4.05 8.00
C ARG A 96 -6.16 -5.48 8.51
N GLY A 97 -7.23 -5.70 9.26
CA GLY A 97 -7.56 -7.02 9.81
C GLY A 97 -7.87 -8.08 8.75
N MET A 98 -8.42 -7.70 7.59
CA MET A 98 -8.65 -8.64 6.49
C MET A 98 -7.43 -8.73 5.57
N ARG A 99 -6.72 -7.62 5.36
CA ARG A 99 -5.59 -7.53 4.44
C ARG A 99 -4.49 -8.54 4.73
N TYR A 100 -4.25 -8.82 6.01
CA TYR A 100 -3.16 -9.69 6.48
C TYR A 100 -3.65 -10.98 7.17
N ASP A 101 -4.93 -11.31 7.06
CA ASP A 101 -5.50 -12.54 7.60
C ASP A 101 -5.61 -13.60 6.50
N GLU A 102 -4.82 -14.68 6.62
CA GLU A 102 -4.82 -15.80 5.68
C GLU A 102 -6.11 -16.65 5.74
N ALA A 103 -6.81 -16.60 6.87
CA ALA A 103 -8.05 -17.33 7.12
C ALA A 103 -9.30 -16.48 6.81
N ARG A 104 -9.12 -15.27 6.24
CA ARG A 104 -10.24 -14.35 6.00
C ARG A 104 -11.30 -14.97 5.11
N ASN A 105 -12.55 -14.57 5.35
CA ASN A 105 -13.64 -14.91 4.45
C ASN A 105 -13.55 -14.06 3.17
N GLN A 106 -13.19 -14.68 2.05
CA GLN A 106 -13.08 -14.03 0.74
C GLN A 106 -14.39 -13.32 0.32
N GLY A 107 -15.54 -13.95 0.55
CA GLY A 107 -16.84 -13.35 0.22
C GLY A 107 -17.07 -12.04 0.98
N ALA A 108 -16.79 -12.03 2.28
CA ALA A 108 -16.92 -10.83 3.11
C ALA A 108 -15.94 -9.72 2.70
N ALA A 109 -14.70 -10.09 2.34
CA ALA A 109 -13.70 -9.14 1.85
C ALA A 109 -14.17 -8.46 0.55
N ILE A 110 -14.68 -9.23 -0.40
CA ILE A 110 -15.15 -8.73 -1.70
C ILE A 110 -16.38 -7.84 -1.56
N GLU A 111 -17.40 -8.29 -0.82
CA GLU A 111 -18.61 -7.46 -0.63
C GLU A 111 -18.27 -6.14 0.07
N ARG A 112 -17.29 -6.15 0.99
CA ARG A 112 -16.80 -4.92 1.63
C ARG A 112 -16.09 -4.00 0.65
N VAL A 113 -15.15 -4.51 -0.16
CA VAL A 113 -14.44 -3.69 -1.17
C VAL A 113 -15.43 -3.12 -2.18
N LYS A 114 -16.41 -3.92 -2.61
CA LYS A 114 -17.47 -3.49 -3.52
C LYS A 114 -18.29 -2.36 -2.95
N LYS A 115 -18.69 -2.45 -1.67
CA LYS A 115 -19.40 -1.37 -0.96
C LYS A 115 -18.56 -0.10 -0.87
N LEU A 116 -17.31 -0.20 -0.41
CA LEU A 116 -16.41 0.96 -0.26
C LEU A 116 -16.16 1.66 -1.60
N ARG A 117 -16.05 0.89 -2.69
CA ARG A 117 -15.91 1.43 -4.03
C ARG A 117 -17.15 2.20 -4.47
N ALA A 118 -18.36 1.70 -4.20
CA ALA A 118 -19.60 2.41 -4.51
C ALA A 118 -19.66 3.72 -3.72
N ASP A 119 -19.47 3.65 -2.40
CA ASP A 119 -19.48 4.82 -1.50
C ASP A 119 -18.44 5.89 -1.90
N ALA A 120 -17.33 5.50 -2.54
CA ALA A 120 -16.25 6.41 -2.94
C ALA A 120 -16.41 6.99 -4.36
N LEU A 121 -17.29 6.43 -5.20
CA LEU A 121 -17.50 6.85 -6.58
C LEU A 121 -18.88 7.47 -6.84
N ASP A 122 -19.81 7.32 -5.90
CA ASP A 122 -21.10 8.01 -5.85
C ASP A 122 -20.92 9.48 -5.43
#